data_AF-A0A8X6ICL8-F1
#
_entry.id   AF-A0A8X6ICL8-F1
#
_cell.length_a   1.000
_cell.length_b   1.000
_cell.length_c   1.000
_cell.angle_alpha   90.00
_cell.angle_beta   90.00
_cell.angle_gamma   90.00
#
_symmetry.space_group_name_H-M   'P 1'
#
loop_
_entity.id
_entity.type
_entity.pdbx_description
1 polymer ?
#
loop_
_entity_poly.entity_id
_entity_poly.type
_entity_poly.pdbx_seq_one_letter_code
_entity_poly.pdbx_strand_id
1 'polypeptide(L)' 'MDENNEMAVANSNEQKFEANKVSVKIPPFWEEVPEIWFFQVEAQFSIANINQEETKFNYLVAQLDPKFIENI' A
#
# COMPACT_ATOMS: atom_id res chain seq x y z
N MET A 1 -54.99 -14.59 11.73
CA MET A 1 -54.02 -14.95 12.79
C MET A 1 -53.26 -16.16 12.27
N ASP A 2 -52.01 -16.09 11.86
CA ASP A 2 -51.05 -14.99 11.84
C ASP A 2 -50.17 -15.21 10.59
N GLU A 3 -50.06 -14.15 9.77
CA GLU A 3 -48.91 -13.96 8.90
C GLU A 3 -47.65 -13.85 9.78
N ASN A 4 -46.50 -14.25 9.21
CA ASN A 4 -45.13 -13.80 9.52
C ASN A 4 -44.14 -14.98 9.64
N ASN A 5 -43.81 -15.60 8.50
CA ASN A 5 -42.51 -16.25 8.35
C ASN A 5 -41.49 -15.19 7.88
N GLU A 6 -41.04 -14.38 8.83
CA GLU A 6 -40.05 -13.34 8.62
C GLU A 6 -38.65 -13.94 8.77
N MET A 7 -38.23 -14.75 7.79
CA MET A 7 -36.84 -15.18 7.71
C MET A 7 -36.06 -14.11 6.94
N ALA A 8 -35.67 -13.06 7.67
CA ALA A 8 -34.72 -12.06 7.21
C ALA A 8 -33.35 -12.73 6.96
N VAL A 9 -33.16 -13.25 5.75
CA VAL A 9 -31.87 -13.73 5.26
C VAL A 9 -30.96 -12.52 5.05
N ALA A 10 -30.18 -12.20 6.09
CA ALA A 10 -29.05 -11.30 6.01
C ALA A 10 -28.01 -11.89 5.05
N ASN A 11 -28.10 -11.53 3.77
CA ASN A 11 -27.16 -11.99 2.75
C ASN A 11 -25.98 -11.00 2.67
N SER A 12 -25.14 -10.99 3.69
CA SER A 12 -23.88 -10.23 3.70
C SER A 12 -22.77 -11.06 3.07
N ASN A 13 -22.88 -11.33 1.77
CA ASN A 13 -21.76 -11.89 1.00
C ASN A 13 -20.85 -10.76 0.54
N GLU A 14 -20.14 -10.13 1.48
CA GLU A 14 -18.94 -9.35 1.16
C GLU A 14 -17.81 -10.33 0.83
N GLN A 15 -17.82 -10.84 -0.40
CA GLN A 15 -16.69 -11.61 -0.91
C GLN A 15 -15.50 -10.66 -1.05
N LYS A 16 -14.61 -10.65 -0.05
CA LYS A 16 -13.30 -10.03 -0.16
C LYS A 16 -12.49 -10.82 -1.18
N PHE A 17 -12.32 -10.26 -2.37
CA PHE A 17 -11.38 -10.76 -3.35
C PHE A 17 -9.97 -10.49 -2.83
N GLU A 18 -9.28 -11.54 -2.38
CA GLU A 18 -7.86 -11.44 -2.06
C GLU A 18 -7.07 -11.38 -3.37
N ALA A 19 -6.69 -10.17 -3.78
CA ALA A 19 -5.73 -9.97 -4.84
C ALA A 19 -4.34 -10.43 -4.35
N ASN A 20 -3.62 -11.20 -5.18
CA ASN A 20 -2.21 -11.50 -4.92
C ASN A 20 -1.46 -10.18 -4.74
N LYS A 21 -0.87 -9.96 -3.56
CA LYS A 21 -0.13 -8.73 -3.28
C LYS A 21 1.07 -8.63 -4.21
N VAL A 22 1.11 -7.57 -5.01
CA VAL A 22 2.28 -7.23 -5.81
C VAL A 22 3.40 -6.78 -4.86
N SER A 23 4.54 -7.44 -4.94
CA SER A 23 5.73 -7.02 -4.18
C SER A 23 6.28 -5.72 -4.77
N VAL A 24 6.50 -4.73 -3.91
CA VAL A 24 7.18 -3.48 -4.28
C VAL A 24 8.65 -3.78 -4.54
N LYS A 25 9.17 -3.36 -5.69
CA LYS A 25 10.59 -3.41 -6.01
C LYS A 25 11.16 -2.00 -6.03
N ILE A 26 11.69 -1.58 -4.89
CA ILE A 26 12.34 -0.27 -4.77
C ILE A 26 13.70 -0.31 -5.50
N PRO A 27 13.98 0.61 -6.45
CA PRO A 27 15.29 0.72 -7.07
C PRO A 27 16.36 1.23 -6.08
N PRO A 28 17.65 0.95 -6.34
CA PRO A 28 18.75 1.58 -5.59
C PRO A 28 18.61 3.11 -5.57
N PHE A 29 18.98 3.74 -4.46
CA PHE A 29 18.90 5.19 -4.32
C PHE A 29 19.88 5.89 -5.28
N TRP A 30 19.43 6.97 -5.92
CA TRP A 30 20.23 7.77 -6.86
C TRP A 30 20.52 9.15 -6.28
N GLU A 31 21.68 9.28 -5.62
CA GLU A 31 22.09 10.51 -4.91
C GLU A 31 22.16 11.74 -5.83
N GLU A 32 22.54 11.54 -7.10
CA GLU A 32 22.69 12.64 -8.07
C GLU A 32 21.35 13.23 -8.54
N VAL A 33 20.28 12.42 -8.53
CA VAL A 33 18.97 12.80 -9.08
C VAL A 33 17.81 12.22 -8.24
N PRO A 34 17.70 12.59 -6.96
CA PRO A 34 16.78 11.96 -6.01
C PRO A 34 15.31 12.17 -6.37
N GLU A 35 14.94 13.26 -7.08
CA GLU A 35 13.54 13.47 -7.48
C GLU A 35 13.06 12.41 -8.47
N ILE A 36 13.89 12.04 -9.45
CA ILE A 36 13.52 11.02 -10.44
C ILE A 36 13.37 9.65 -9.76
N TRP A 37 14.29 9.31 -8.86
CA TRP A 37 14.21 8.10 -8.07
C TRP A 37 12.90 8.06 -7.26
N PHE A 38 12.56 9.16 -6.59
CA PHE A 38 11.34 9.24 -5.80
C PHE A 38 10.07 9.05 -6.63
N PHE A 39 9.99 9.64 -7.84
CA PHE A 39 8.87 9.40 -8.75
C PHE A 39 8.72 7.94 -9.16
N GLN A 40 9.83 7.22 -9.36
CA GLN A 40 9.78 5.79 -9.65
C GLN A 40 9.30 4.97 -8.44
N VAL A 41 9.71 5.34 -7.24
CA VAL A 41 9.23 4.70 -6.00
C VAL A 41 7.73 4.93 -5.80
N GLU A 42 7.24 6.16 -5.96
CA GLU A 42 5.80 6.47 -5.89
C GLU A 42 4.99 5.67 -6.93
N ALA A 43 5.51 5.51 -8.15
CA ALA A 43 4.87 4.67 -9.17
C ALA A 43 4.77 3.19 -8.72
N GLN A 44 5.80 2.65 -8.07
CA GLN A 44 5.76 1.29 -7.52
C GLN A 44 4.73 1.15 -6.39
N PHE A 45 4.60 2.15 -5.51
CA PHE A 45 3.56 2.15 -4.50
C PHE A 45 2.16 2.17 -5.11
N SER A 46 1.95 2.99 -6.14
CA SER A 46 0.68 3.04 -6.86
C SER A 46 0.33 1.68 -7.49
N ILE A 47 1.28 1.02 -8.16
CA ILE A 47 1.09 -0.32 -8.76
C ILE A 47 0.76 -1.37 -7.70
N ALA A 48 1.38 -1.28 -6.52
CA ALA A 48 1.13 -2.18 -5.40
C ALA A 48 -0.09 -1.79 -4.55
N ASN A 49 -0.81 -0.72 -4.92
CA ASN A 49 -1.92 -0.13 -4.18
C ASN A 49 -1.56 0.21 -2.71
N ILE A 50 -0.34 0.69 -2.49
CA ILE A 50 0.16 1.19 -1.21
C ILE A 50 -0.10 2.68 -1.14
N ASN A 51 -1.15 3.04 -0.41
CA ASN A 51 -1.66 4.41 -0.37
C ASN A 51 -1.51 5.03 1.02
N GLN A 52 -1.12 4.23 2.02
CA GLN A 52 -0.92 4.71 3.38
C GLN A 52 0.47 5.35 3.50
N GLU A 53 0.50 6.65 3.81
CA GLU A 53 1.73 7.44 3.94
C GLU A 53 2.73 6.83 4.93
N GLU A 54 2.26 6.31 6.07
CA GLU A 54 3.13 5.61 7.04
C GLU A 54 3.82 4.39 6.41
N THR A 55 3.12 3.62 5.59
CA THR A 55 3.70 2.46 4.90
C THR A 55 4.75 2.92 3.89
N LYS A 56 4.44 3.94 3.08
CA LYS A 56 5.39 4.51 2.10
C LYS A 56 6.65 5.02 2.79
N PHE A 57 6.49 5.78 3.88
CA PHE A 57 7.58 6.30 4.68
C PHE A 57 8.48 5.19 5.23
N ASN A 58 7.90 4.12 5.79
CA ASN A 58 8.66 2.98 6.29
C ASN A 58 9.51 2.31 5.19
N TYR A 59 8.98 2.19 3.97
CA TYR A 59 9.76 1.68 2.83
C TYR A 59 10.93 2.60 2.46
N LEU A 60 10.72 3.91 2.46
CA LEU A 60 11.77 4.88 2.13
C LEU A 60 12.88 4.86 3.18
N VAL A 61 12.53 4.89 4.47
CA VAL A 61 13.49 4.81 5.59
C VAL A 61 14.28 3.50 5.55
N ALA A 62 13.65 2.37 5.23
CA ALA A 62 14.33 1.08 5.13
C ALA A 62 15.30 1.00 3.93
N GLN A 63 15.08 1.81 2.89
CA GLN A 63 15.89 1.79 1.66
C GLN A 63 17.09 2.74 1.73
N LEU A 64 16.95 3.89 2.38
CA LEU A 64 17.97 4.93 2.39
C LEU A 64 19.12 4.57 3.34
N ASP A 65 20.35 4.90 2.94
CA ASP A 65 21.49 4.77 3.85
C ASP A 65 21.31 5.69 5.07
N PRO A 66 21.77 5.28 6.28
CA PRO A 66 21.64 6.08 7.50
C PRO A 66 22.15 7.52 7.37
N LYS A 67 23.18 7.76 6.54
CA LYS A 67 23.72 9.10 6.26
C LYS A 67 22.69 10.07 5.66
N PHE A 68 21.61 9.58 5.07
CA PHE A 68 20.51 10.38 4.53
C PHE A 68 19.35 10.57 5.51
N ILE A 69 19.34 9.81 6.61
CA ILE A 69 18.27 9.81 7.62
C ILE A 69 18.67 10.64 8.85
N GLU A 70 19.93 11.03 8.93
CA GLU A 70 20.56 11.65 10.11
C GLU A 70 19.84 12.92 10.64
N ASN A 71 18.92 13.52 9.88
CA ASN A 71 18.16 14.71 10.25
C ASN A 71 16.65 14.66 9.91
N ILE A 72 16.05 13.47 9.76
CA ILE A 72 14.60 13.33 9.53
C ILE A 72 13.82 13.38 10.85
#